data_AF-A0A7X6P8R2-F1
#
_entry.id   AF-A0A7X6P8R2-F1
#
_cell.length_a   1.000
_cell.length_b   1.000
_cell.length_c   1.000
_cell.angle_alpha   90.00
_cell.angle_beta   90.00
_cell.angle_gamma   90.00
#
_symmetry.space_group_name_H-M   'P 1'
#
loop_
_entity.id
_entity.type
_entity.pdbx_description
1 polymer ?
#
loop_
_entity_poly.entity_id
_entity_poly.type
_entity_poly.pdbx_seq_one_letter_code
_entity_poly.pdbx_strand_id
1 'polypeptide(L)' 'MIVSTRWLSKYIDLPETLEELVQTLTFTGIEVEAIQKISALPETVVTARILNSEKIPGTEHLQVCIIDYGK' A
#
# COMPACT_ATOMS: atom_id res chain seq x y z
N MET A 1 -2.02 13.67 8.88
CA MET A 1 -0.92 13.34 7.93
C MET A 1 -0.70 11.84 7.96
N ILE A 2 -0.49 11.17 6.82
CA ILE A 2 -0.26 9.71 6.78
C ILE A 2 1.19 9.46 6.38
N VAL A 3 1.90 8.63 7.14
CA VAL A 3 3.32 8.31 6.90
C VAL A 3 3.53 6.80 7.04
N SER A 4 4.35 6.22 6.15
CA SER A 4 4.77 4.83 6.26
C SER A 4 5.91 4.68 7.27
N THR A 5 5.77 3.75 8.23
CA THR A 5 6.85 3.39 9.16
C THR A 5 8.09 2.89 8.44
N ARG A 6 7.93 2.14 7.34
CA ARG A 6 9.04 1.69 6.48
C ARG A 6 9.75 2.84 5.76
N TRP A 7 9.04 3.93 5.46
CA TRP A 7 9.69 5.11 4.88
C TRP A 7 10.43 5.90 5.95
N LEU A 8 9.82 6.08 7.12
CA LEU A 8 10.43 6.78 8.26
C LEU A 8 11.72 6.08 8.74
N SER A 9 11.74 4.75 8.76
CA SER A 9 12.91 3.95 9.15
C SER A 9 14.13 4.10 8.24
N LYS A 10 13.99 4.79 7.10
CA LYS A 10 15.12 5.13 6.23
C LYS A 10 15.92 6.33 6.73
N TYR A 11 15.35 7.10 7.66
CA TYR A 11 15.92 8.37 8.13
C TYR A 11 16.34 8.32 9.60
N ILE A 12 15.65 7.52 10.40
CA ILE A 12 15.91 7.34 11.83
C ILE A 12 15.71 5.89 12.23
N ASP A 13 16.39 5.49 13.31
CA ASP A 13 16.09 4.23 13.98
C ASP A 13 14.73 4.33 14.67
N LEU A 14 13.89 3.31 14.48
CA LEU A 14 12.57 3.24 15.09
C LEU A 14 12.59 2.31 16.31
N PRO A 15 11.70 2.54 17.29
CA PRO A 15 11.49 1.60 18.39
C PRO A 15 11.11 0.21 17.89
N GLU A 16 11.28 -0.81 18.74
CA GLU A 16 10.98 -2.20 18.37
C GLU A 16 9.48 -2.41 18.11
N THR A 17 8.63 -1.68 18.84
CA THR A 17 7.17 -1.80 18.74
C THR A 17 6.53 -0.55 18.20
N LEU A 18 5.37 -0.73 17.56
CA LEU A 18 4.60 0.39 17.01
C LEU A 18 3.99 1.23 18.14
N GLU A 19 3.63 0.58 19.24
CA GLU A 19 3.08 1.20 20.44
C GLU A 19 4.05 2.20 21.06
N GLU A 20 5.34 1.85 21.18
CA GLU A 20 6.39 2.75 21.66
C GLU A 20 6.58 3.97 20.75
N LEU A 21 6.55 3.75 19.43
CA LEU A 21 6.63 4.84 18.46
C LEU A 21 5.45 5.81 18.62
N VAL A 22 4.24 5.27 18.77
CA VAL A 22 3.02 6.07 18.96
C VAL A 22 3.06 6.88 20.26
N GLN A 23 3.50 6.27 21.35
CA GLN A 23 3.66 6.97 22.63
C GLN A 23 4.70 8.09 22.52
N THR A 24 5.84 7.82 21.88
CA THR A 24 6.91 8.81 21.69
C THR A 24 6.43 10.00 20.86
N LEU A 25 5.76 9.76 19.74
CA LEU A 25 5.19 10.81 18.91
C LEU A 25 4.17 11.65 19.69
N THR A 26 3.22 10.99 20.37
CA THR A 26 2.17 11.67 21.13
C THR A 26 2.75 12.53 22.26
N PHE A 27 3.71 11.99 23.02
CA PHE A 27 4.34 12.71 24.13
C PHE A 27 5.20 13.90 23.67
N THR A 28 5.77 13.82 22.47
CA THR A 28 6.53 14.92 21.87
C THR A 28 5.64 15.97 21.17
N GLY A 29 4.31 15.82 21.25
CA GLY A 29 3.33 16.77 20.73
C GLY A 29 2.82 16.44 19.32
N ILE A 30 3.11 15.25 18.80
CA ILE A 30 2.62 14.76 17.51
C ILE A 30 1.53 13.71 17.78
N GLU A 31 0.28 14.15 17.78
CA GLU A 31 -0.86 13.25 17.99
C GLU A 31 -0.99 12.20 16.87
N VAL A 32 -1.21 10.94 17.26
CA VAL A 32 -1.47 9.84 16.33
C VAL A 32 -2.95 9.45 16.41
N GLU A 33 -3.73 9.88 15.42
CA GLU A 33 -5.18 9.63 15.37
C GLU A 33 -5.53 8.17 15.02
N ALA A 34 -4.73 7.54 14.16
CA ALA A 34 -5.03 6.20 13.66
C ALA A 34 -3.78 5.46 13.18
N ILE A 35 -3.87 4.13 13.24
CA ILE A 35 -2.86 3.21 12.71
C ILE A 35 -3.53 2.33 11.67
N GLN A 36 -2.93 2.25 10.49
CA GLN A 36 -3.38 1.34 9.44
C GLN A 36 -2.31 0.27 9.18
N LYS A 37 -2.67 -0.99 9.46
CA LYS A 37 -1.84 -2.14 9.11
C LYS A 37 -2.13 -2.57 7.68
N ILE A 38 -1.11 -2.56 6.84
CA ILE A 38 -1.20 -3.07 5.47
C ILE A 38 -0.86 -4.55 5.50
N SER A 39 -1.86 -5.39 5.28
CA SER A 39 -1.67 -6.84 5.19
C SER A 39 -0.89 -7.21 3.93
N ALA A 40 -0.09 -8.27 4.02
CA ALA A 40 0.52 -8.85 2.84
C ALA A 40 -0.57 -9.32 1.86
N LEU A 41 -0.31 -9.11 0.57
CA LEU A 41 -1.13 -9.70 -0.48
C LEU A 41 -0.89 -11.22 -0.52
N PRO A 42 -1.88 -12.02 -0.95
CA PRO A 42 -1.66 -13.44 -1.21
C PRO A 42 -0.53 -13.66 -2.23
N GLU A 43 0.19 -14.78 -2.11
CA GLU A 43 1.26 -15.16 -3.05
C GLU A 43 0.77 -15.34 -4.50
N THR A 44 -0.54 -15.52 -4.68
CA THR A 44 -1.20 -15.61 -5.98
C THR A 44 -1.35 -14.25 -6.69
N VAL A 45 -1.07 -13.13 -6.02
CA VAL A 45 -1.14 -11.79 -6.61
C VAL A 45 0.20 -11.45 -7.26
N VAL A 46 0.17 -11.23 -8.57
CA VAL A 46 1.36 -10.92 -9.39
C VAL A 46 1.19 -9.59 -10.13
N THR A 47 2.31 -8.99 -10.53
CA THR A 47 2.30 -7.85 -11.44
C THR A 47 2.19 -8.31 -12.90
N ALA A 48 1.39 -7.61 -13.70
CA ALA A 48 1.24 -7.88 -15.13
C ALA A 48 1.23 -6.57 -15.93
N ARG A 49 1.60 -6.65 -17.21
CA ARG A 49 1.54 -5.58 -18.19
C ARG A 49 0.31 -5.77 -19.09
N ILE A 50 -0.45 -4.71 -19.30
CA ILE A 50 -1.54 -4.71 -20.28
C ILE A 50 -0.93 -4.59 -21.68
N LEU A 51 -1.23 -5.54 -22.57
CA LEU A 51 -0.82 -5.55 -23.97
C LEU A 51 -1.87 -4.89 -24.87
N ASN A 52 -3.15 -5.13 -24.60
CA ASN A 52 -4.28 -4.54 -25.31
C ASN A 52 -5.48 -4.36 -24.36
N SER A 53 -6.35 -3.38 -24.63
CA SER A 53 -7.60 -3.15 -23.91
C SER A 53 -8.69 -2.70 -24.88
N GLU A 54 -9.80 -3.44 -24.94
CA GLU A 54 -10.92 -3.18 -25.85
C GLU A 54 -12.24 -3.04 -25.08
N LYS A 55 -13.08 -2.08 -25.48
CA LYS A 55 -14.41 -1.90 -24.90
C LYS A 55 -15.33 -3.05 -25.28
N ILE A 56 -16.21 -3.43 -24.35
CA ILE A 56 -17.24 -4.44 -24.62
C ILE A 56 -18.51 -3.74 -25.12
N PRO A 57 -19.15 -4.24 -26.19
CA PRO A 57 -20.44 -3.71 -26.64
C PRO A 57 -21.49 -3.75 -25.53
N GLY A 58 -22.25 -2.66 -25.39
CA GLY A 58 -23.36 -2.56 -24.44
C GLY A 58 -22.99 -1.96 -23.08
N THR A 59 -21.74 -1.56 -22.84
CA THR A 59 -21.36 -0.81 -21.63
C THR A 59 -20.10 0.02 -21.82
N GLU A 60 -20.09 1.23 -21.27
CA GLU A 60 -18.92 2.11 -21.25
C GLU A 60 -18.04 1.92 -20.00
N HIS A 61 -18.43 0.99 -19.09
CA HIS A 61 -17.78 0.80 -17.79
C HIS A 61 -16.81 -0.39 -17.74
N LEU A 62 -16.79 -1.25 -18.77
CA LEU A 62 -15.98 -2.46 -18.80
C LEU A 62 -15.09 -2.55 -20.04
N GLN A 63 -13.95 -3.20 -19.88
CA GLN A 63 -12.98 -3.48 -20.94
C GLN A 63 -12.46 -4.91 -20.82
N VAL A 64 -12.16 -5.54 -21.94
CA VAL A 64 -11.40 -6.79 -22.00
C VAL A 64 -9.93 -6.42 -22.16
N CYS A 65 -9.10 -6.84 -21.20
CA CYS A 65 -7.66 -6.61 -21.23
C CYS A 65 -6.92 -7.90 -21.58
N ILE A 66 -6.07 -7.85 -22.61
CA ILE A 66 -5.07 -8.88 -22.87
C ILE A 66 -3.82 -8.48 -22.10
N ILE A 67 -3.29 -9.36 -21.25
CA ILE A 67 -2.17 -9.08 -20.36
C ILE A 67 -1.03 -10.07 -20.53
N ASP A 68 0.18 -9.62 -20.21
CA ASP A 68 1.37 -10.44 -20.00
C ASP A 68 1.77 -10.37 -18.52
N TYR A 69 1.86 -11.52 -17.86
CA TYR A 69 2.20 -11.64 -16.45
C TYR A 69 3.57 -12.31 -16.23
N GLY A 70 4.41 -12.38 -17.27
CA GLY A 70 5.81 -12.78 -17.18
C GLY A 70 6.05 -14.29 -17.10
N LYS A 71 5.16 -15.11 -17.67
CA LYS A 71 5.41 -16.54 -17.92
C LYS A 71 5.85 -16.80 -19.35
#